data_AF-A0A5S4YC56-F1
#
_entry.id   AF-A0A5S4YC56-F1
#
_cell.length_a   1.000
_cell.length_b   1.000
_cell.length_c   1.000
_cell.angle_alpha   90.00
_cell.angle_beta   90.00
_cell.angle_gamma   90.00
#
_symmetry.space_group_name_H-M   'P 1'
#
loop_
_entity.id
_entity.type
_entity.pdbx_description
1 polymer ?
#
loop_
_entity_poly.entity_id
_entity_poly.type
_entity_poly.pdbx_seq_one_letter_code
_entity_poly.pdbx_strand_id
1 'polypeptide(L)' 'MKKNDVTCSACGAGFRRLELATQPGTKGDYRCPACGEVLETFDGNAFVAYRLTIQPSMKAIRP' A
#
# COMPACT_ATOMS: atom_id res chain seq x y z
N MET A 1 -10.08 -13.75 -4.64
CA MET A 1 -9.62 -12.37 -4.33
C MET A 1 -9.53 -12.23 -2.82
N LYS A 2 -8.32 -11.99 -2.29
CA LYS A 2 -8.09 -11.74 -0.86
C LYS A 2 -8.09 -10.25 -0.58
N LYS A 3 -8.63 -9.84 0.56
CA LYS A 3 -8.65 -8.43 1.00
C LYS A 3 -7.91 -8.34 2.32
N ASN A 4 -7.01 -7.38 2.45
CA ASN A 4 -6.32 -7.07 3.69
C ASN A 4 -6.24 -5.56 3.89
N ASP A 5 -5.94 -5.12 5.10
CA ASP A 5 -5.66 -3.72 5.42
C ASP A 5 -4.17 -3.55 5.70
N VAL A 6 -3.59 -2.47 5.18
CA VAL A 6 -2.18 -2.11 5.39
C VAL A 6 -2.12 -0.68 5.85
N THR A 7 -1.38 -0.42 6.91
CA THR A 7 -1.15 0.93 7.44
C THR A 7 0.32 1.29 7.28
N CYS A 8 0.59 2.47 6.76
CA CYS A 8 1.93 3.01 6.66
C CYS A 8 2.44 3.39 8.05
N SER A 9 3.52 2.74 8.51
CA SER A 9 4.11 3.02 9.83
C SER A 9 4.73 4.42 9.94
N ALA A 10 5.11 5.05 8.83
CA ALA A 10 5.76 6.35 8.84
C ALA A 10 4.78 7.53 8.99
N CYS A 11 3.63 7.48 8.32
CA CYS A 11 2.67 8.60 8.29
C CYS A 11 1.27 8.24 8.81
N GLY A 12 1.00 6.96 9.09
CA GLY A 12 -0.32 6.49 9.51
C GLY A 12 -1.37 6.38 8.40
N ALA A 13 -0.99 6.54 7.13
CA ALA A 13 -1.89 6.33 6.00
C ALA A 13 -2.43 4.89 5.97
N GLY A 14 -3.74 4.73 5.80
CA GLY A 14 -4.40 3.43 5.73
C GLY A 14 -4.76 3.07 4.29
N PHE A 15 -4.54 1.80 3.91
CA PHE A 15 -4.80 1.27 2.58
C PHE A 15 -5.57 -0.05 2.66
N ARG A 16 -6.55 -0.19 1.77
CA ARG A 16 -7.15 -1.49 1.46
C ARG A 16 -6.31 -2.18 0.39
N ARG A 17 -5.73 -3.31 0.73
CA ARG A 17 -4.99 -4.22 -0.16
C ARG A 17 -5.95 -5.25 -0.75
N LEU A 18 -5.90 -5.42 -2.06
CA LEU A 18 -6.65 -6.42 -2.82
C LEU A 18 -5.67 -7.29 -3.58
N GLU A 19 -5.69 -8.60 -3.33
CA GLU A 19 -4.82 -9.56 -4.02
C GLU A 19 -5.65 -10.55 -4.84
N LEU A 20 -5.22 -10.74 -6.09
CA LEU A 20 -5.82 -11.63 -7.04
C LEU A 20 -4.80 -12.69 -7.48
N ALA A 21 -4.78 -13.82 -6.76
CA ALA A 21 -3.88 -14.94 -7.04
C ALA A 21 -4.10 -15.62 -8.41
N THR A 22 -5.23 -15.38 -9.07
CA THR A 22 -5.54 -15.94 -10.39
C THR A 22 -4.92 -15.13 -11.54
N GLN A 23 -4.36 -13.95 -11.25
CA GLN A 23 -3.73 -13.09 -12.24
C GLN A 23 -2.27 -12.87 -11.87
N PRO A 24 -1.32 -13.07 -12.81
CA PRO A 24 0.09 -12.80 -12.56
C PRO A 24 0.28 -11.32 -12.22
N GLY A 25 1.08 -11.07 -11.18
CA GLY A 25 1.43 -9.71 -10.76
C GLY A 25 2.71 -9.23 -11.44
N THR A 26 3.08 -8.00 -11.13
CA THR A 26 4.38 -7.45 -11.46
C THR A 26 5.25 -7.40 -10.21
N LYS A 27 6.53 -7.73 -10.35
CA LYS A 27 7.52 -7.57 -9.29
C LYS A 27 7.78 -6.09 -9.06
N GLY A 28 7.84 -5.66 -7.80
CA GLY A 28 8.12 -4.27 -7.44
C GLY A 28 7.75 -3.95 -6.01
N ASP A 29 7.86 -2.68 -5.66
CA ASP A 29 7.45 -2.14 -4.36
C ASP A 29 6.27 -1.18 -4.51
N TYR A 30 5.35 -1.23 -3.55
CA TYR A 30 4.32 -0.21 -3.42
C TYR A 30 4.74 0.79 -2.35
N ARG A 31 4.88 2.05 -2.77
CA ARG A 31 5.22 3.17 -1.89
C ARG A 31 3.99 3.92 -1.46
N CYS A 32 4.05 4.46 -0.25
CA CYS A 32 3.01 5.32 0.29
C CYS A 32 2.89 6.58 -0.59
N PRO A 33 1.75 6.86 -1.24
CA PRO A 33 1.57 8.11 -1.96
C PRO A 33 1.60 9.36 -1.05
N ALA A 34 1.47 9.21 0.27
CA ALA A 34 1.47 10.32 1.21
C ALA A 34 2.88 10.72 1.70
N CYS A 35 3.79 9.76 1.91
CA CYS A 35 5.13 10.03 2.45
C CYS A 35 6.28 9.36 1.68
N GLY A 36 6.00 8.54 0.67
CA GLY A 36 7.01 7.84 -0.13
C GLY A 36 7.61 6.57 0.49
N GLU A 37 7.26 6.24 1.74
CA GLU A 37 7.76 5.05 2.44
C GLU A 37 7.32 3.76 1.74
N VAL A 38 8.20 2.76 1.65
CA VAL A 38 7.85 1.45 1.10
C VAL A 38 6.90 0.71 2.04
N LEU A 39 5.69 0.39 1.57
CA LEU A 39 4.71 -0.35 2.37
C LEU A 39 4.89 -1.86 2.25
N GLU A 40 5.10 -2.34 1.04
CA GLU A 40 5.18 -3.77 0.74
C GLU A 40 5.96 -3.97 -0.56
N THR A 41 6.70 -5.06 -0.64
CA THR A 41 7.42 -5.52 -1.84
C THR A 41 6.78 -6.81 -2.31
N PHE A 42 6.50 -6.92 -3.60
CA PHE A 42 5.87 -8.09 -4.21
C PHE A 42 6.85 -8.83 -5.10
N ASP A 43 6.74 -10.15 -5.07
CA ASP A 43 7.53 -11.07 -5.88
C ASP A 43 6.97 -11.24 -7.31
N GLY A 44 5.80 -10.64 -7.58
CA GLY A 44 5.07 -10.77 -8.85
C GLY A 44 4.16 -12.00 -8.94
N ASN A 45 4.05 -12.80 -7.88
CA ASN A 45 3.28 -14.06 -7.89
C ASN A 45 1.76 -13.84 -8.01
N ALA A 46 1.25 -12.70 -7.50
CA ALA A 46 -0.15 -12.35 -7.58
C ALA A 46 -0.31 -10.87 -7.92
N PHE A 47 -1.36 -10.53 -8.65
CA PHE A 47 -1.72 -9.13 -8.88
C PHE A 47 -2.22 -8.50 -7.58
N VAL A 48 -1.59 -7.41 -7.15
CA VAL A 48 -1.93 -6.68 -5.93
C VAL A 48 -2.32 -5.24 -6.28
N ALA A 49 -3.45 -4.78 -5.75
CA ALA A 49 -3.92 -3.41 -5.89
C ALA A 49 -4.16 -2.78 -4.51
N TYR A 50 -3.90 -1.47 -4.42
CA TYR A 50 -4.04 -0.70 -3.20
C TYR A 50 -5.05 0.43 -3.40
N ARG A 51 -5.92 0.62 -2.41
CA ARG A 51 -6.82 1.77 -2.35
C ARG A 51 -6.61 2.51 -1.04
N LEU A 52 -6.22 3.77 -1.12
CA LEU A 52 -6.10 4.65 0.05
C LEU A 52 -7.47 4.80 0.72
N THR A 53 -7.57 4.42 1.99
CA THR A 53 -8.79 4.50 2.80
C THR A 53 -8.71 5.58 3.86
N ILE A 54 -7.52 5.83 4.40
CA ILE A 54 -7.26 6.87 5.39
C ILE A 54 -6.15 7.74 4.85
N GLN A 55 -6.50 8.96 4.44
CA GLN A 55 -5.49 10.00 4.20
C GLN A 55 -5.04 10.53 5.56
N PRO A 56 -3.75 10.42 5.90
CA PRO A 56 -3.26 11.06 7.10
C PRO A 56 -3.34 12.57 6.88
N SER A 57 -3.88 13.30 7.85
CA SER A 57 -3.87 14.76 7.79
C SER A 57 -2.42 15.22 7.83
N MET A 58 -1.92 15.76 6.71
CA MET A 58 -0.56 16.32 6.55
C MET A 58 -0.29 17.57 7.41
N LYS A 59 -0.82 17.65 8.65
CA LYS A 59 -0.38 18.65 9.62
C LYS A 59 0.78 18.17 10.50
N ALA A 60 1.17 16.90 10.44
CA ALA A 60 2.17 16.33 11.35
C ALA A 60 3.59 16.21 10.77
N ILE A 61 3.83 16.54 9.50
CA ILE A 61 5.18 16.63 8.94
C ILE A 61 5.37 18.04 8.39
N ARG A 62 5.81 18.94 9.26
CA ARG A 62 6.49 20.17 8.87
C ARG A 62 7.84 20.16 9.61
N PRO A 63 8.98 20.23 8.91
CA PRO A 63 10.28 20.35 9.56
C PRO A 63 10.39 21.65 10.37
#